data_AF-A0A9D6D1G3-F1
#
_entry.id   AF-A0A9D6D1G3-F1
#
_cell.length_a   1.000
_cell.length_b   1.000
_cell.length_c   1.000
_cell.angle_alpha   90.00
_cell.angle_beta   90.00
_cell.angle_gamma   90.00
#
_symmetry.space_group_name_H-M   'P 1'
#
loop_
_entity.id
_entity.type
_entity.pdbx_description
1 polymer ?
#
loop_
_entity_poly.entity_id
_entity_poly.type
_entity_poly.pdbx_seq_one_letter_code
_entity_poly.pdbx_strand_id
1 'polypeptide(L)'
;MPKQLKFDEEARGALLRGVNILAEAVKATLGPKGRNVVIDKKFGSPTITKDGVTVAKEIELKDPYEDMGAQMLKEVASKTSDIAGDGTTTATILAQAIFREGLRNVTAGANPMGLKRGIETAVEAVTEELKKLSKSTKDKKEISQVATIAANNDKTIGSLIAEAMEKVGKDGVITVEESKSADTVLDVVEGMQFDRGYLSPYFVTDPDRLEVVLEDPYILIHEKKISGLKDLLPLLEKVAQAGGSLLLVAEDLEGEA
;
A
#
# COMPACT_ATOMS: atom_id res chain seq x y z
N MET A 1 -11.94 -29.98 -6.15
CA MET A 1 -13.35 -29.66 -6.45
C MET A 1 -13.52 -29.46 -7.96
N PRO A 2 -14.66 -29.84 -8.56
CA PRO A 2 -14.97 -29.52 -9.96
C PRO A 2 -15.13 -28.01 -10.15
N LYS A 3 -14.75 -27.50 -11.33
CA LYS A 3 -14.85 -26.08 -11.69
C LYS A 3 -16.27 -25.76 -12.18
N GLN A 4 -16.80 -24.61 -11.77
CA GLN A 4 -18.04 -24.06 -12.29
C GLN A 4 -17.72 -23.04 -13.40
N LEU A 5 -18.49 -23.05 -14.49
CA LEU A 5 -18.30 -22.15 -15.62
C LEU A 5 -19.56 -21.31 -15.82
N LYS A 6 -19.41 -19.99 -15.88
CA LYS A 6 -20.46 -19.03 -16.24
C LYS A 6 -19.99 -18.23 -17.45
N PHE A 7 -20.94 -17.86 -18.31
CA PHE A 7 -20.66 -17.17 -19.56
C PHE A 7 -21.56 -15.93 -19.72
N ASP A 8 -21.19 -15.10 -20.69
CA ASP A 8 -21.97 -13.96 -21.17
C ASP A 8 -22.48 -13.02 -20.07
N GLU A 9 -23.76 -12.67 -20.13
CA GLU A 9 -24.39 -11.67 -19.26
C GLU A 9 -24.43 -12.13 -17.79
N GLU A 10 -24.61 -13.42 -17.54
CA GLU A 10 -24.66 -13.94 -16.18
C GLU A 10 -23.30 -13.78 -15.46
N ALA A 11 -22.20 -14.11 -16.17
CA ALA A 11 -20.85 -13.93 -15.66
C ALA A 11 -20.53 -12.44 -15.42
N ARG A 12 -20.83 -11.59 -16.40
CA ARG A 12 -20.56 -10.15 -16.31
C ARG A 12 -21.39 -9.47 -15.22
N GLY A 13 -22.65 -9.87 -15.06
CA GLY A 13 -23.54 -9.37 -14.03
C GLY A 13 -23.05 -9.72 -12.63
N ALA A 14 -22.53 -10.94 -12.43
CA ALA A 14 -21.92 -11.33 -11.16
C ALA A 14 -20.66 -10.51 -10.84
N LEU A 15 -19.75 -10.37 -11.81
CA LEU A 15 -18.55 -9.54 -11.63
C LEU A 15 -18.92 -8.08 -11.28
N LEU A 16 -19.91 -7.51 -11.98
CA LEU A 16 -20.37 -6.14 -11.70
C LEU A 16 -20.93 -5.97 -10.30
N ARG A 17 -21.68 -6.96 -9.77
CA ARG A 17 -22.18 -6.91 -8.39
C ARG A 17 -21.02 -6.90 -7.39
N GLY A 18 -20.02 -7.75 -7.59
CA GLY A 18 -18.80 -7.77 -6.79
C GLY A 18 -18.05 -6.44 -6.77
N VAL A 19 -17.76 -5.90 -7.97
CA VAL A 19 -17.14 -4.59 -8.17
C VAL A 19 -17.91 -3.49 -7.44
N ASN A 20 -19.25 -3.49 -7.54
CA ASN A 20 -20.09 -2.48 -6.89
C ASN A 20 -20.08 -2.59 -5.36
N ILE A 21 -20.11 -3.82 -4.81
CA ILE A 21 -20.07 -4.01 -3.36
C ILE A 21 -18.78 -3.43 -2.77
N LEU A 22 -17.63 -3.77 -3.37
CA LEU A 22 -16.34 -3.23 -2.92
C LEU A 22 -16.27 -1.71 -3.11
N ALA A 23 -16.66 -1.22 -4.28
CA ALA A 23 -16.58 0.21 -4.58
C ALA A 23 -17.46 1.07 -3.68
N GLU A 24 -18.70 0.66 -3.39
CA GLU A 24 -19.60 1.44 -2.52
C GLU A 24 -19.10 1.49 -1.07
N ALA A 25 -18.47 0.42 -0.56
CA ALA A 25 -17.85 0.42 0.75
C ALA A 25 -16.66 1.40 0.83
N VAL A 26 -15.75 1.35 -0.16
CA VAL A 26 -14.57 2.21 -0.22
C VAL A 26 -14.93 3.67 -0.50
N LYS A 27 -15.88 3.92 -1.41
CA LYS A 27 -16.35 5.26 -1.78
C LYS A 27 -16.90 6.06 -0.60
N ALA A 28 -17.45 5.39 0.41
CA ALA A 28 -17.93 6.04 1.62
C ALA A 28 -16.82 6.82 2.36
N THR A 29 -15.55 6.47 2.15
CA THR A 29 -14.41 7.11 2.81
C THR A 29 -13.81 8.29 2.03
N LEU A 30 -14.27 8.56 0.80
CA LEU A 30 -13.65 9.57 -0.06
C LEU A 30 -13.80 11.01 0.50
N GLY A 31 -12.65 11.69 0.60
CA GLY A 31 -12.58 13.14 0.79
C GLY A 31 -12.83 13.60 2.23
N PRO A 32 -12.89 14.93 2.47
CA PRO A 32 -12.93 15.50 3.83
C PRO A 32 -14.21 15.17 4.60
N LYS A 33 -15.29 14.85 3.88
CA LYS A 33 -16.58 14.41 4.45
C LYS A 33 -16.76 12.89 4.38
N GLY A 34 -15.68 12.16 4.07
CA GLY A 34 -15.64 10.71 4.11
C GLY A 34 -16.04 10.21 5.49
N ARG A 35 -16.85 9.15 5.51
CA ARG A 35 -17.33 8.50 6.71
C ARG A 35 -16.36 7.40 7.12
N ASN A 36 -16.36 7.08 8.41
CA ASN A 36 -15.60 5.94 8.90
C ASN A 36 -16.30 4.65 8.50
N VAL A 37 -15.50 3.66 8.12
CA VAL A 37 -15.91 2.26 7.99
C VAL A 37 -15.46 1.54 9.25
N VAL A 38 -16.34 0.70 9.78
CA VAL A 38 -16.07 -0.13 10.96
C VAL A 38 -15.86 -1.56 10.48
N ILE A 39 -14.69 -2.10 10.80
CA ILE A 39 -14.22 -3.42 10.38
C ILE A 39 -14.14 -4.29 11.64
N ASP A 40 -14.83 -5.42 11.61
CA ASP A 40 -14.79 -6.39 12.71
C ASP A 40 -13.43 -7.08 12.78
N LYS A 41 -12.96 -7.37 13.99
CA LYS A 41 -11.73 -8.11 14.24
C LYS A 41 -12.06 -9.37 15.02
N LYS A 42 -11.45 -10.51 14.65
CA LYS A 42 -11.66 -11.80 15.33
C LYS A 42 -11.34 -11.74 16.83
N PHE A 43 -10.44 -10.85 17.22
CA PHE A 43 -10.07 -10.59 18.61
C PHE A 43 -9.89 -9.09 18.83
N GLY A 44 -10.27 -8.61 20.01
CA GLY A 44 -10.12 -7.21 20.40
C GLY A 44 -11.24 -6.30 19.91
N SER A 45 -10.95 -5.00 19.81
CA SER A 45 -11.88 -3.98 19.34
C SER A 45 -11.90 -3.88 17.82
N PRO A 46 -13.04 -3.49 17.22
CA PRO A 46 -13.12 -3.27 15.77
C PRO A 46 -12.18 -2.14 15.33
N THR A 47 -11.71 -2.23 14.09
CA THR A 47 -10.93 -1.15 13.46
C THR A 47 -11.88 -0.13 12.85
N ILE A 48 -11.64 1.15 13.16
CA ILE A 48 -12.37 2.27 12.58
C ILE A 48 -11.41 3.00 11.64
N THR A 49 -11.71 3.02 10.35
CA THR A 49 -10.79 3.58 9.35
C THR A 49 -11.51 4.41 8.29
N LYS A 50 -10.77 5.34 7.69
CA LYS A 50 -11.12 6.04 6.44
C LYS A 50 -10.20 5.65 5.29
N ASP A 51 -9.23 4.78 5.52
CA ASP A 51 -8.33 4.34 4.46
C ASP A 51 -9.04 3.34 3.53
N GLY A 52 -9.07 3.68 2.24
CA GLY A 52 -9.69 2.86 1.21
C GLY A 52 -8.99 1.51 1.00
N VAL A 53 -7.67 1.43 1.19
CA VAL A 53 -6.93 0.16 1.02
C VAL A 53 -7.30 -0.82 2.13
N THR A 54 -7.27 -0.35 3.38
CA THR A 54 -7.67 -1.14 4.54
C THR A 54 -9.09 -1.66 4.37
N VAL A 55 -10.04 -0.82 3.94
CA VAL A 55 -11.41 -1.25 3.66
C VAL A 55 -11.47 -2.28 2.53
N ALA A 56 -10.76 -2.04 1.42
CA ALA A 56 -10.76 -2.96 0.28
C ALA A 56 -10.16 -4.33 0.63
N LYS A 57 -9.13 -4.37 1.48
CA LYS A 57 -8.43 -5.61 1.87
C LYS A 57 -9.35 -6.60 2.61
N GLU A 58 -10.27 -6.09 3.40
CA GLU A 58 -11.19 -6.85 4.27
C GLU A 58 -12.45 -7.35 3.55
N ILE A 59 -12.66 -6.96 2.28
CA ILE A 59 -13.84 -7.38 1.52
C ILE A 59 -13.58 -8.71 0.84
N GLU A 60 -14.27 -9.74 1.33
CA GLU A 60 -14.37 -11.07 0.73
C GLU A 60 -15.85 -11.45 0.60
N LEU A 61 -16.25 -11.88 -0.59
CA LEU A 61 -17.66 -12.20 -0.89
C LEU A 61 -17.89 -13.71 -0.90
N LYS A 62 -19.08 -14.13 -0.45
CA LYS A 62 -19.44 -15.55 -0.40
C LYS A 62 -19.64 -16.18 -1.78
N ASP A 63 -20.20 -15.42 -2.72
CA ASP A 63 -20.35 -15.89 -4.10
C ASP A 63 -19.00 -15.77 -4.81
N PRO A 64 -18.45 -16.87 -5.36
CA PRO A 64 -17.11 -16.85 -5.97
C PRO A 64 -17.01 -15.93 -7.19
N TYR A 65 -18.10 -15.71 -7.94
CA TYR A 65 -18.09 -14.85 -9.12
C TYR A 65 -18.17 -13.37 -8.76
N GLU A 66 -18.95 -13.04 -7.74
CA GLU A 66 -18.94 -11.69 -7.17
C GLU A 66 -17.58 -11.42 -6.51
N ASP A 67 -17.04 -12.37 -5.76
CA ASP A 67 -15.73 -12.22 -5.12
C ASP A 67 -14.62 -11.99 -6.15
N MET A 68 -14.61 -12.72 -7.27
CA MET A 68 -13.67 -12.45 -8.37
C MET A 68 -13.72 -10.99 -8.83
N GLY A 69 -14.92 -10.41 -8.97
CA GLY A 69 -15.08 -9.00 -9.32
C GLY A 69 -14.53 -8.04 -8.26
N ALA A 70 -14.76 -8.36 -6.98
CA ALA A 70 -14.21 -7.61 -5.86
C ALA A 70 -12.67 -7.70 -5.82
N GLN A 71 -12.09 -8.90 -5.93
CA GLN A 71 -10.64 -9.10 -5.92
C GLN A 71 -9.94 -8.35 -7.08
N MET A 72 -10.55 -8.32 -8.28
CA MET A 72 -10.02 -7.52 -9.40
C MET A 72 -9.97 -6.02 -9.07
N LEU A 73 -10.97 -5.49 -8.37
CA LEU A 73 -10.99 -4.08 -7.97
C LEU A 73 -10.03 -3.80 -6.81
N LYS A 74 -9.88 -4.75 -5.88
CA LYS A 74 -8.89 -4.71 -4.80
C LYS A 74 -7.46 -4.63 -5.33
N GLU A 75 -7.15 -5.33 -6.43
CA GLU A 75 -5.84 -5.25 -7.09
C GLU A 75 -5.54 -3.82 -7.58
N VAL A 76 -6.53 -3.13 -8.16
CA VAL A 76 -6.40 -1.73 -8.58
C VAL A 76 -6.04 -0.83 -7.39
N ALA A 77 -6.73 -1.00 -6.25
CA ALA A 77 -6.46 -0.23 -5.04
C ALA A 77 -5.05 -0.52 -4.49
N SER A 78 -4.67 -1.79 -4.36
CA SER A 78 -3.35 -2.19 -3.84
C SER A 78 -2.23 -1.64 -4.69
N LYS A 79 -2.28 -1.84 -6.01
CA LYS A 79 -1.24 -1.39 -6.92
C LYS A 79 -1.09 0.12 -6.98
N THR A 80 -2.18 0.85 -6.78
CA THR A 80 -2.14 2.32 -6.64
C THR A 80 -1.41 2.72 -5.36
N SER A 81 -1.69 2.04 -4.25
CA SER A 81 -0.98 2.25 -2.97
C SER A 81 0.51 1.99 -3.11
N ASP A 82 0.89 0.90 -3.77
CA ASP A 82 2.30 0.49 -3.90
C ASP A 82 3.12 1.49 -4.73
N ILE A 83 2.51 2.11 -5.75
CA ILE A 83 3.18 3.06 -6.65
C ILE A 83 3.18 4.49 -6.10
N ALA A 84 2.07 4.92 -5.50
CA ALA A 84 1.85 6.34 -5.18
C ALA A 84 1.69 6.63 -3.68
N GLY A 85 1.40 5.62 -2.84
CA GLY A 85 1.14 5.78 -1.41
C GLY A 85 -0.20 6.45 -1.05
N ASP A 86 -0.96 6.94 -2.03
CA ASP A 86 -2.28 7.58 -1.87
C ASP A 86 -3.13 7.38 -3.15
N GLY A 87 -4.41 7.76 -3.10
CA GLY A 87 -5.31 7.80 -4.25
C GLY A 87 -6.09 6.51 -4.49
N THR A 88 -6.04 5.57 -3.55
CA THR A 88 -6.62 4.23 -3.65
C THR A 88 -8.15 4.27 -3.77
N THR A 89 -8.82 5.12 -2.99
CA THR A 89 -10.26 5.39 -3.10
C THR A 89 -10.61 6.00 -4.46
N THR A 90 -9.81 6.94 -4.95
CA THR A 90 -10.01 7.56 -6.27
C THR A 90 -9.88 6.54 -7.40
N ALA A 91 -8.84 5.69 -7.35
CA ALA A 91 -8.62 4.64 -8.33
C ALA A 91 -9.78 3.63 -8.35
N THR A 92 -10.27 3.24 -7.17
CA THR A 92 -11.42 2.33 -7.01
C THR A 92 -12.68 2.89 -7.68
N ILE A 93 -12.99 4.18 -7.46
CA ILE A 93 -14.18 4.83 -8.03
C ILE A 93 -14.07 4.97 -9.54
N LEU A 94 -12.89 5.35 -10.05
CA LEU A 94 -12.65 5.44 -11.49
C LEU A 94 -12.78 4.07 -12.16
N ALA A 95 -12.20 3.03 -11.57
CA ALA A 95 -12.30 1.67 -12.08
C ALA A 95 -13.75 1.17 -12.07
N GLN A 96 -14.53 1.42 -11.01
CA GLN A 96 -15.96 1.11 -10.96
C GLN A 96 -16.71 1.81 -12.11
N ALA A 97 -16.49 3.11 -12.31
CA ALA A 97 -17.18 3.89 -13.33
C ALA A 97 -16.85 3.38 -14.75
N ILE A 98 -15.57 3.15 -15.05
CA ILE A 98 -15.10 2.64 -16.34
C ILE A 98 -15.67 1.24 -16.58
N PHE A 99 -15.60 0.36 -15.58
CA PHE A 99 -16.11 -1.01 -15.71
C PHE A 99 -17.62 -1.05 -15.97
N ARG A 100 -18.39 -0.24 -15.23
CA ARG A 100 -19.85 -0.15 -15.38
C ARG A 100 -20.27 0.34 -16.75
N GLU A 101 -19.70 1.46 -17.22
CA GLU A 101 -20.06 2.01 -18.54
C GLU A 101 -19.48 1.15 -19.68
N GLY A 102 -18.30 0.56 -19.50
CA GLY A 102 -17.75 -0.41 -20.43
C GLY A 102 -18.67 -1.62 -20.61
N LEU A 103 -19.12 -2.20 -19.50
CA LEU A 103 -20.03 -3.34 -19.53
C LEU A 103 -21.36 -2.99 -20.19
N ARG A 104 -21.93 -1.81 -19.90
CA ARG A 104 -23.16 -1.32 -20.55
C ARG A 104 -23.02 -1.29 -22.07
N ASN A 105 -21.91 -0.77 -22.59
CA ASN A 105 -21.66 -0.71 -24.03
C ASN A 105 -21.44 -2.10 -24.65
N VAL A 106 -20.76 -3.00 -23.93
CA VAL A 106 -20.60 -4.39 -24.36
C VAL A 106 -21.95 -5.11 -24.45
N THR A 107 -22.84 -4.90 -23.47
CA THR A 107 -24.21 -5.44 -23.51
C THR A 107 -25.02 -4.85 -24.67
N ALA A 108 -24.75 -3.60 -25.07
CA ALA A 108 -25.33 -2.98 -26.26
C ALA A 108 -24.75 -3.50 -27.59
N GLY A 109 -23.84 -4.48 -27.56
CA GLY A 109 -23.26 -5.11 -28.75
C GLY A 109 -21.95 -4.48 -29.24
N ALA A 110 -21.38 -3.54 -28.50
CA ALA A 110 -20.08 -2.96 -28.87
C ALA A 110 -18.94 -3.99 -28.70
N ASN A 111 -17.92 -3.90 -29.56
CA ASN A 111 -16.75 -4.75 -29.50
C ASN A 111 -15.88 -4.39 -28.25
N PRO A 112 -15.69 -5.31 -27.29
CA PRO A 112 -14.89 -5.06 -26.08
C PRO A 112 -13.46 -4.63 -26.37
N MET A 113 -12.83 -5.19 -27.41
CA MET A 113 -11.46 -4.84 -27.81
C MET A 113 -11.37 -3.45 -28.44
N GLY A 114 -12.45 -2.99 -29.07
CA GLY A 114 -12.56 -1.60 -29.55
C GLY A 114 -12.66 -0.62 -28.38
N LEU A 115 -13.53 -0.92 -27.41
CA LEU A 115 -13.70 -0.12 -26.21
C LEU A 115 -12.41 -0.01 -25.39
N LYS A 116 -11.72 -1.14 -25.16
CA LYS A 116 -10.44 -1.16 -24.45
C LYS A 116 -9.42 -0.22 -25.10
N ARG A 117 -9.21 -0.33 -26.41
CA ARG A 117 -8.28 0.55 -27.15
C ARG A 117 -8.67 2.02 -27.02
N GLY A 118 -9.95 2.34 -27.12
CA GLY A 118 -10.44 3.71 -26.94
C GLY A 118 -10.17 4.26 -25.53
N ILE A 119 -10.37 3.44 -24.49
CA ILE A 119 -10.05 3.79 -23.11
C ILE A 119 -8.54 4.03 -22.95
N GLU A 120 -7.70 3.14 -23.49
CA GLU A 120 -6.23 3.27 -23.43
C GLU A 120 -5.76 4.58 -24.07
N THR A 121 -6.23 4.89 -25.29
CA THR A 121 -5.90 6.16 -25.96
C THR A 121 -6.38 7.39 -25.18
N ALA A 122 -7.57 7.32 -24.56
CA ALA A 122 -8.08 8.41 -23.74
C ALA A 122 -7.23 8.61 -22.46
N VAL A 123 -6.82 7.52 -21.80
CA VAL A 123 -5.94 7.56 -20.63
C VAL A 123 -4.59 8.17 -21.00
N GLU A 124 -3.99 7.77 -22.12
CA GLU A 124 -2.74 8.36 -22.62
C GLU A 124 -2.87 9.88 -22.77
N ALA A 125 -3.88 10.34 -23.51
CA ALA A 125 -4.12 11.77 -23.72
C ALA A 125 -4.34 12.55 -22.41
N VAL A 126 -5.11 11.99 -21.47
CA VAL A 126 -5.35 12.61 -20.17
C VAL A 126 -4.07 12.67 -19.34
N THR A 127 -3.27 11.61 -19.32
CA THR A 127 -2.01 11.60 -18.56
C THR A 127 -0.98 12.60 -19.11
N GLU A 128 -0.91 12.77 -20.44
CA GLU A 128 -0.09 13.81 -21.04
C GLU A 128 -0.54 15.21 -20.64
N GLU A 129 -1.85 15.45 -20.62
CA GLU A 129 -2.39 16.75 -20.24
C GLU A 129 -2.16 17.04 -18.74
N LEU A 130 -2.33 16.04 -17.87
CA LEU A 130 -2.02 16.16 -16.44
C LEU A 130 -0.55 16.53 -16.21
N LYS A 131 0.38 15.98 -16.99
CA LYS A 131 1.80 16.37 -16.92
C LYS A 131 2.03 17.83 -17.29
N LYS A 132 1.31 18.36 -18.28
CA LYS A 132 1.41 19.78 -18.68
C LYS A 132 0.82 20.72 -17.63
N LEU A 133 -0.25 20.29 -16.96
CA LEU A 133 -0.91 21.06 -15.90
C LEU A 133 -0.14 21.02 -14.57
N SER A 134 0.73 20.02 -14.40
CA SER A 134 1.51 19.82 -13.18
C SER A 134 2.44 20.99 -12.89
N LYS A 135 2.55 21.35 -11.61
CA LYS A 135 3.47 22.37 -11.09
C LYS A 135 4.27 21.76 -9.95
N SER A 136 5.59 21.81 -10.05
CA SER A 136 6.48 21.32 -9.00
C SER A 136 6.33 22.15 -7.73
N THR A 137 6.28 21.47 -6.58
CA THR A 137 6.25 22.11 -5.26
C THR A 137 7.61 22.70 -4.91
N LYS A 138 7.65 23.98 -4.55
CA LYS A 138 8.89 24.74 -4.34
C LYS A 138 9.14 25.10 -2.90
N ASP A 139 8.08 25.38 -2.13
CA ASP A 139 8.21 25.92 -0.78
C ASP A 139 7.67 24.96 0.29
N LYS A 140 8.13 25.19 1.54
CA LYS A 140 7.67 24.46 2.73
C LYS A 140 6.16 24.52 2.89
N LYS A 141 5.54 25.63 2.47
CA LYS A 141 4.10 25.86 2.56
C LYS A 141 3.32 24.92 1.64
N GLU A 142 3.73 24.76 0.38
CA GLU A 142 3.12 23.80 -0.54
C GLU A 142 3.26 22.37 -0.03
N ILE A 143 4.43 22.00 0.50
CA ILE A 143 4.66 20.67 1.11
C ILE A 143 3.70 20.44 2.29
N SER A 144 3.61 21.42 3.20
CA SER A 144 2.71 21.35 4.34
C SER A 144 1.24 21.24 3.93
N GLN A 145 0.84 21.93 2.86
CA GLN A 145 -0.52 21.84 2.32
C GLN A 145 -0.82 20.44 1.78
N VAL A 146 0.09 19.85 1.01
CA VAL A 146 -0.06 18.48 0.48
C VAL A 146 -0.17 17.49 1.64
N ALA A 147 0.75 17.55 2.59
CA ALA A 147 0.77 16.67 3.75
C ALA A 147 -0.50 16.83 4.62
N THR A 148 -0.98 18.07 4.81
CA THR A 148 -2.24 18.34 5.53
C THR A 148 -3.43 17.70 4.83
N ILE A 149 -3.53 17.82 3.51
CA ILE A 149 -4.65 17.25 2.75
C ILE A 149 -4.61 15.71 2.80
N ALA A 150 -3.43 15.11 2.62
CA ALA A 150 -3.23 13.67 2.72
C ALA A 150 -3.57 13.14 4.12
N ALA A 151 -3.22 13.90 5.18
CA ALA A 151 -3.57 13.60 6.57
C ALA A 151 -5.03 13.99 6.93
N ASN A 152 -5.96 13.97 5.98
CA ASN A 152 -7.38 14.27 6.19
C ASN A 152 -7.64 15.65 6.84
N ASN A 153 -6.92 16.69 6.38
CA ASN A 153 -6.92 18.07 6.87
C ASN A 153 -6.35 18.28 8.28
N ASP A 154 -5.51 17.36 8.76
CA ASP A 154 -4.76 17.56 9.99
C ASP A 154 -3.54 18.48 9.74
N LYS A 155 -3.65 19.72 10.21
CA LYS A 155 -2.60 20.74 10.10
C LYS A 155 -1.39 20.45 10.99
N THR A 156 -1.57 19.70 12.07
CA THR A 156 -0.49 19.35 12.99
C THR A 156 0.45 18.38 12.28
N ILE A 157 -0.12 17.31 11.70
CA ILE A 157 0.64 16.34 10.90
C ILE A 157 1.29 17.00 9.69
N GLY A 158 0.55 17.84 8.95
CA GLY A 158 1.09 18.55 7.80
C GLY A 158 2.24 19.51 8.14
N SER A 159 2.22 20.14 9.32
CA SER A 159 3.32 20.97 9.81
C SER A 159 4.54 20.13 10.18
N LEU A 160 4.33 19.03 10.92
CA LEU A 160 5.41 18.13 11.35
C LEU A 160 6.15 17.51 10.16
N ILE A 161 5.43 17.04 9.14
CA ILE A 161 6.05 16.48 7.92
C ILE A 161 6.87 17.55 7.19
N ALA A 162 6.35 18.77 7.07
CA ALA A 162 7.07 19.86 6.42
C ALA A 162 8.32 20.30 7.20
N GLU A 163 8.29 20.26 8.53
CA GLU A 163 9.46 20.49 9.38
C GLU A 163 10.48 19.36 9.28
N ALA A 164 10.03 18.10 9.26
CA ALA A 164 10.89 16.95 9.06
C ALA A 164 11.65 17.06 7.73
N MET A 165 10.94 17.26 6.62
CA MET A 165 11.53 17.42 5.29
C MET A 165 12.48 18.62 5.18
N GLU A 166 12.26 19.70 5.93
CA GLU A 166 13.19 20.83 5.97
C GLU A 166 14.50 20.49 6.69
N LYS A 167 14.42 19.71 7.78
CA LYS A 167 15.59 19.28 8.55
C LYS A 167 16.43 18.23 7.84
N VAL A 168 15.79 17.21 7.24
CA VAL A 168 16.50 16.10 6.58
C VAL A 168 16.78 16.35 5.09
N GLY A 169 16.16 17.39 4.51
CA GLY A 169 16.21 17.67 3.07
C GLY A 169 15.17 16.87 2.27
N LYS A 170 15.03 17.18 0.97
CA LYS A 170 14.02 16.54 0.10
C LYS A 170 14.24 15.03 -0.08
N ASP A 171 15.49 14.61 -0.05
CA ASP A 171 15.91 13.21 -0.21
C ASP A 171 16.26 12.55 1.12
N GLY A 172 15.92 13.21 2.24
CA GLY A 172 16.16 12.69 3.57
C GLY A 172 15.14 11.63 3.97
N VAL A 173 15.54 10.75 4.88
CA VAL A 173 14.72 9.64 5.38
C VAL A 173 13.84 10.13 6.53
N ILE A 174 12.55 9.79 6.49
CA ILE A 174 11.60 10.07 7.57
C ILE A 174 10.98 8.73 7.98
N THR A 175 11.11 8.40 9.26
CA THR A 175 10.47 7.24 9.89
C THR A 175 9.38 7.69 10.86
N VAL A 176 8.41 6.80 11.09
CA VAL A 176 7.32 7.04 12.04
C VAL A 176 7.30 5.87 13.03
N GLU A 177 7.38 6.21 14.32
CA GLU A 177 7.39 5.27 15.44
C GLU A 177 6.24 5.58 16.40
N GLU A 178 5.77 4.56 17.13
CA GLU A 178 4.74 4.73 18.13
C GLU A 178 5.31 5.40 19.39
N SER A 179 4.82 6.59 19.71
CA SER A 179 5.23 7.31 20.92
C SER A 179 4.64 6.65 22.17
N LYS A 180 5.43 6.57 23.25
CA LYS A 180 4.96 6.18 24.59
C LYS A 180 4.25 7.33 25.31
N SER A 181 4.31 8.55 24.78
CA SER A 181 3.64 9.74 25.31
C SER A 181 2.43 10.12 24.45
N ALA A 182 1.60 11.04 24.95
CA ALA A 182 0.45 11.56 24.19
C ALA A 182 0.86 12.55 23.08
N ASP A 183 2.09 13.06 23.13
CA ASP A 183 2.58 14.08 22.22
C ASP A 183 3.33 13.44 21.04
N THR A 184 3.11 13.97 19.84
CA THR A 184 3.91 13.65 18.65
C THR A 184 5.19 14.48 18.66
N VAL A 185 6.34 13.82 18.70
CA VAL A 185 7.65 14.46 18.74
C VAL A 185 8.37 14.27 17.40
N LEU A 186 9.11 15.29 16.97
CA LEU A 186 9.99 15.22 15.80
C LEU A 186 11.44 15.28 16.26
N ASP A 187 12.10 14.12 16.22
CA ASP A 187 13.53 13.99 16.51
C ASP A 187 14.30 13.69 15.23
N VAL A 188 15.49 14.29 15.11
CA VAL A 188 16.43 14.00 14.03
C VAL A 188 17.55 13.18 14.62
N VAL A 189 17.68 11.95 14.15
CA VAL A 189 18.73 11.02 14.56
C VAL A 189 19.70 10.81 13.39
N GLU A 190 20.96 10.52 13.73
CA GLU A 190 21.91 10.05 12.73
C GLU A 190 21.55 8.61 12.35
N GLY A 191 21.35 8.38 11.06
CA GLY A 191 20.93 7.09 10.52
C GLY A 191 21.26 6.97 9.03
N MET A 192 20.99 5.80 8.47
CA MET A 192 21.25 5.49 7.06
C MET A 192 20.16 4.59 6.51
N GLN A 193 19.76 4.82 5.26
CA GLN A 193 18.92 3.94 4.48
C GLN A 193 19.64 3.61 3.16
N PHE A 194 19.47 2.39 2.68
CA PHE A 194 19.94 1.94 1.37
C PHE A 194 18.87 1.05 0.73
N ASP A 195 18.84 0.99 -0.61
CA ASP A 195 17.80 0.30 -1.39
C ASP A 195 17.99 -1.23 -1.40
N ARG A 196 17.86 -1.87 -0.24
CA ARG A 196 17.84 -3.34 -0.08
C ARG A 196 16.75 -3.74 0.91
N GLY A 197 16.00 -4.79 0.57
CA GLY A 197 15.00 -5.41 1.45
C GLY A 197 15.51 -6.70 2.08
N TYR A 198 14.63 -7.37 2.83
CA TYR A 198 14.89 -8.71 3.36
C TYR A 198 14.94 -9.76 2.23
N LEU A 199 15.83 -10.74 2.36
CA LEU A 199 15.98 -11.81 1.37
C LEU A 199 14.82 -12.81 1.38
N SER A 200 14.13 -12.93 2.51
CA SER A 200 13.06 -13.90 2.71
C SER A 200 11.88 -13.24 3.44
N PRO A 201 10.63 -13.41 2.94
CA PRO A 201 9.43 -12.92 3.62
C PRO A 201 9.23 -13.49 5.03
N TYR A 202 9.91 -14.60 5.36
CA TYR A 202 9.84 -15.18 6.71
C TYR A 202 10.52 -14.33 7.78
N PHE A 203 11.30 -13.31 7.41
CA PHE A 203 11.89 -12.37 8.37
C PHE A 203 10.93 -11.29 8.84
N VAL A 204 9.76 -11.14 8.20
CA VAL A 204 8.76 -10.12 8.54
C VAL A 204 8.31 -10.31 9.98
N THR A 205 8.51 -9.27 10.80
CA THR A 205 8.08 -9.23 12.21
C THR A 205 6.78 -8.44 12.36
N ASP A 206 6.53 -7.49 11.47
CA ASP A 206 5.26 -6.75 11.36
C ASP A 206 4.51 -7.20 10.09
N PRO A 207 3.55 -8.12 10.19
CA PRO A 207 2.79 -8.61 9.04
C PRO A 207 1.79 -7.60 8.48
N ASP A 208 1.42 -6.57 9.24
CA ASP A 208 0.49 -5.55 8.79
C ASP A 208 1.19 -4.55 7.86
N ARG A 209 2.41 -4.15 8.21
CA ARG A 209 3.28 -3.26 7.42
C ARG A 209 4.18 -3.99 6.42
N LEU A 210 4.31 -5.31 6.55
CA LEU A 210 5.26 -6.14 5.81
C LEU A 210 6.72 -5.70 6.02
N GLU A 211 7.05 -5.35 7.26
CA GLU A 211 8.35 -4.80 7.67
C GLU A 211 9.09 -5.75 8.64
N VAL A 212 10.42 -5.58 8.70
CA VAL A 212 11.28 -6.23 9.69
C VAL A 212 11.74 -5.16 10.67
N VAL A 213 11.23 -5.23 11.89
CA VAL A 213 11.50 -4.28 12.97
C VAL A 213 12.34 -5.00 14.02
N LEU A 214 13.58 -4.54 14.20
CA LEU A 214 14.51 -5.07 15.19
C LEU A 214 14.85 -3.96 16.19
N GLU A 215 14.57 -4.20 17.47
CA GLU A 215 14.97 -3.31 18.57
C GLU A 215 16.40 -3.67 19.03
N ASP A 216 17.24 -2.65 19.21
CA ASP A 216 18.66 -2.75 19.62
C ASP A 216 19.43 -3.94 18.99
N PRO A 217 19.44 -4.09 17.64
CA PRO A 217 20.07 -5.24 17.00
C PRO A 217 21.60 -5.11 16.99
N TYR A 218 22.27 -6.25 17.09
CA TYR A 218 23.65 -6.36 16.61
C TYR A 218 23.66 -6.27 15.08
N ILE A 219 24.69 -5.63 14.51
CA ILE A 219 24.82 -5.50 13.06
C ILE A 219 26.11 -6.22 12.62
N LEU A 220 25.95 -7.30 11.83
CA LEU A 220 27.07 -7.95 11.16
C LEU A 220 27.23 -7.36 9.76
N ILE A 221 28.39 -6.80 9.47
CA ILE A 221 28.77 -6.34 8.13
C ILE A 221 29.83 -7.30 7.59
N HIS A 222 29.50 -8.01 6.51
CA HIS A 222 30.38 -8.97 5.86
C HIS A 222 30.53 -8.66 4.37
N GLU A 223 31.75 -8.50 3.87
CA GLU A 223 31.97 -8.05 2.49
C GLU A 223 31.64 -9.12 1.43
N LYS A 224 31.62 -10.40 1.79
CA LYS A 224 31.50 -11.53 0.87
C LYS A 224 30.16 -12.24 1.00
N LYS A 225 29.89 -13.15 0.07
CA LYS A 225 28.77 -14.11 0.17
C LYS A 225 28.96 -15.07 1.34
N ILE A 226 27.87 -15.34 2.06
CA ILE A 226 27.81 -16.36 3.10
C ILE A 226 27.00 -17.53 2.56
N SER A 227 27.63 -18.71 2.51
CA SER A 227 27.00 -19.93 1.96
C SER A 227 26.88 -21.08 2.96
N GLY A 228 27.64 -21.03 4.06
CA GLY A 228 27.72 -22.09 5.05
C GLY A 228 27.39 -21.60 6.45
N LEU A 229 26.47 -22.30 7.12
CA LEU A 229 26.04 -22.01 8.49
C LEU A 229 27.19 -22.09 9.52
N LYS A 230 28.22 -22.91 9.25
CA LYS A 230 29.34 -23.15 10.17
C LYS A 230 30.08 -21.88 10.57
N ASP A 231 30.23 -20.94 9.66
CA ASP A 231 30.96 -19.70 9.91
C ASP A 231 30.11 -18.70 10.74
N LEU A 232 28.79 -18.83 10.69
CA LEU A 232 27.84 -18.02 11.46
C LEU A 232 27.54 -18.57 12.85
N LEU A 233 27.63 -19.89 13.05
CA LEU A 233 27.26 -20.55 14.32
C LEU A 233 27.87 -19.89 15.57
N PRO A 234 29.18 -19.61 15.64
CA PRO A 234 29.79 -19.03 16.85
C PRO A 234 29.27 -17.61 17.15
N LEU A 235 28.87 -16.87 16.13
CA LEU A 235 28.29 -15.54 16.28
C LEU A 235 26.83 -15.63 16.73
N LEU A 236 26.04 -16.48 16.07
CA LEU A 236 24.63 -16.70 16.40
C LEU A 236 24.46 -17.18 17.84
N GLU A 237 25.33 -18.09 18.31
CA GLU A 237 25.33 -18.55 19.70
C GLU A 237 25.55 -17.41 20.70
N LYS A 238 26.48 -16.49 20.42
CA LYS A 238 26.75 -15.35 21.28
C LYS A 238 25.60 -14.34 21.30
N VAL A 239 25.01 -14.05 20.13
CA VAL A 239 23.86 -13.15 20.03
C VAL A 239 22.64 -13.74 20.73
N ALA A 240 22.39 -15.04 20.55
CA ALA A 240 21.32 -15.75 21.24
C ALA A 240 21.53 -15.78 22.77
N GLN A 241 22.77 -15.98 23.25
CA GLN A 241 23.10 -15.91 24.68
C GLN A 241 22.87 -14.52 25.27
N ALA A 242 23.11 -13.46 24.49
CA ALA A 242 22.82 -12.09 24.87
C ALA A 242 21.31 -11.75 24.80
N GLY A 243 20.49 -12.63 24.22
CA GLY A 243 19.05 -12.39 24.00
C GLY A 243 18.76 -11.26 23.01
N GLY A 244 19.74 -10.91 22.17
CA GLY A 244 19.63 -9.79 21.23
C GLY A 244 19.19 -10.23 19.83
N SER A 245 18.75 -9.25 19.04
CA SER A 245 18.45 -9.40 17.61
C SER A 245 19.72 -9.24 16.75
N LEU A 246 19.74 -9.79 15.53
CA LEU A 246 20.86 -9.64 14.59
C LEU A 246 20.36 -9.16 13.22
N LEU A 247 20.93 -8.05 12.73
CA LEU A 247 20.86 -7.63 11.33
C LEU A 247 22.14 -8.08 10.62
N LEU A 248 21.99 -8.83 9.53
CA LEU A 248 23.11 -9.32 8.72
C LEU A 248 23.13 -8.60 7.37
N VAL A 249 24.22 -7.88 7.10
CA VAL A 249 24.48 -7.18 5.84
C VAL A 249 25.67 -7.85 5.17
N ALA A 250 25.41 -8.63 4.12
CA ALA A 250 26.41 -9.32 3.32
C ALA A 250 26.24 -9.05 1.82
N GLU A 251 27.20 -9.48 0.99
CA GLU A 251 27.04 -9.46 -0.47
C GLU A 251 25.82 -10.30 -0.89
N ASP A 252 25.70 -11.50 -0.31
CA ASP A 252 24.56 -12.40 -0.48
C ASP A 252 24.52 -13.46 0.63
N LEU A 253 23.34 -14.06 0.84
CA LEU A 253 23.11 -15.20 1.72
C LEU A 253 22.49 -16.32 0.88
N GLU A 254 23.25 -17.39 0.67
CA GLU A 254 22.88 -18.49 -0.21
C GLU A 254 23.03 -19.86 0.49
N GLY A 255 22.41 -20.90 -0.07
CA GLY A 255 22.64 -22.28 0.35
C GLY A 255 22.00 -22.65 1.69
N GLU A 256 22.79 -23.20 2.61
CA GLU A 256 22.33 -23.62 3.95
C GLU A 256 22.38 -22.48 4.98
N ALA A 257 22.87 -21.29 4.59
CA ALA A 257 23.01 -20.12 5.45
C ALA A 257 21.72 -19.29 5.50
#